data_AF-A0A5C4WRV6-F1
#
_entry.id   AF-A0A5C4WRV6-F1
#
_cell.length_a   1.000
_cell.length_b   1.000
_cell.length_c   1.000
_cell.angle_alpha   90.00
_cell.angle_beta   90.00
_cell.angle_gamma   90.00
#
_symmetry.space_group_name_H-M   'P 1'
#
loop_
_entity.id
_entity.type
_entity.pdbx_description
1 polymer ?
#
loop_
_entity_poly.entity_id
_entity_poly.type
_entity_poly.pdbx_seq_one_letter_code
_entity_poly.pdbx_strand_id
1 'polypeptide(L)'
;MNGTLKRVAVACLAMFALLMINVNFLQAVRAEELRSDARNTRNYYERYAIERGRITAGGKVLAESVETKDPRFKFVRKYPEGKLYAHVTGFFSPESESAIERSENQLLNGSSADLLLRRSIDLFTGEPTKGANVDLTINPKAQKAAYDALRGSGKRGALVALDPKTGGILAMVSLPTYDPAELSGTDKGDVFTRYDELAEEKGQPLLNRTIEQTYPPGSTFKVVTAAAFLEDDSSRGPQTTVDAPQRLPLPNTNISLPNYGGAACGSGQVTLVYALERSCNTPFAKIGMELGYDALKEQTEKFGMGLPIAVPMSVANSDFGDEEDKAALAMASIGQRSNRMTPLQMAMIAAGIANDGKVMKPYLVNKITDAKGDTVDEAEHDELTEAVSSETAAKLREMMVSVVQNGTANLAQVPGVQVAGKTGTAETTDGQPPHAWFISFAPADDPKVALAVIVESGAANVGAEATGGHTAAPIAKAVLEAVLNK
;
A
#
# COMPACT_ATOMS: atom_id res chain seq x y z
N MET A 1 -41.63 48.83 -47.00
CA MET A 1 -41.09 47.46 -46.83
C MET A 1 -42.28 46.50 -46.75
N ASN A 2 -42.38 45.52 -47.65
CA ASN A 2 -43.51 44.59 -47.74
C ASN A 2 -43.71 43.85 -46.40
N GLY A 3 -44.88 43.98 -45.78
CA GLY A 3 -45.18 43.43 -44.46
C GLY A 3 -45.04 41.90 -44.39
N THR A 4 -45.27 41.23 -45.51
CA THR A 4 -45.07 39.78 -45.67
C THR A 4 -43.60 39.42 -45.61
N LEU A 5 -42.73 40.18 -46.29
CA LEU A 5 -41.27 40.02 -46.23
C LEU A 5 -40.71 40.28 -44.82
N LYS A 6 -41.26 41.26 -44.08
CA LYS A 6 -40.86 41.52 -42.69
C LYS A 6 -41.21 40.35 -41.75
N ARG A 7 -42.40 39.76 -41.91
CA ARG A 7 -42.83 38.59 -41.11
C ARG A 7 -41.97 37.36 -41.42
N VAL A 8 -41.64 37.13 -42.69
CA VAL A 8 -40.72 36.05 -43.08
C VAL A 8 -39.32 36.29 -42.50
N ALA A 9 -38.77 37.51 -42.60
CA ALA A 9 -37.47 37.83 -42.03
C ALA A 9 -37.41 37.64 -40.51
N VAL A 10 -38.46 38.05 -39.78
CA VAL A 10 -38.58 37.83 -38.34
C VAL A 10 -38.68 36.34 -38.00
N ALA A 11 -39.45 35.56 -38.77
CA ALA A 11 -39.54 34.11 -38.58
C ALA A 11 -38.17 33.44 -38.81
N CYS A 12 -37.43 33.82 -39.85
CA CYS A 12 -36.07 33.32 -40.10
C CYS A 12 -35.10 33.69 -38.98
N LEU A 13 -35.10 34.94 -38.49
CA LEU A 13 -34.26 35.35 -37.37
C LEU A 13 -34.58 34.58 -36.09
N ALA A 14 -35.86 34.34 -35.82
CA ALA A 14 -36.28 33.52 -34.68
C ALA A 14 -35.77 32.07 -34.81
N MET A 15 -35.85 31.47 -36.00
CA MET A 15 -35.29 30.12 -36.24
C MET A 15 -33.76 30.08 -36.06
N PHE A 16 -33.03 31.09 -36.54
CA PHE A 16 -31.57 31.18 -36.32
C PHE A 16 -31.21 31.36 -34.84
N ALA A 17 -31.96 32.19 -34.11
CA ALA A 17 -31.77 32.34 -32.68
C ALA A 17 -32.01 31.03 -31.93
N LEU A 18 -33.08 30.30 -32.27
CA LEU A 18 -33.36 28.98 -31.70
C LEU A 18 -32.27 27.95 -32.03
N LEU A 19 -31.74 27.96 -33.26
CA LEU A 19 -30.59 27.12 -33.65
C LEU A 19 -29.33 27.47 -32.85
N MET A 20 -29.00 28.76 -32.69
CA MET A 20 -27.84 29.17 -31.89
C MET A 20 -27.99 28.80 -30.42
N ILE A 21 -29.19 28.94 -29.85
CA ILE A 21 -29.50 28.48 -28.48
C ILE A 21 -29.30 26.97 -28.39
N ASN A 22 -29.81 26.21 -29.37
CA ASN A 22 -29.66 24.75 -29.38
C ASN A 22 -28.20 24.31 -29.50
N VAL A 23 -27.42 24.92 -30.38
CA VAL A 23 -25.98 24.63 -30.54
C VAL A 23 -25.22 24.94 -29.25
N ASN A 24 -25.46 26.10 -28.63
CA ASN A 24 -24.82 26.44 -27.35
C ASN A 24 -25.26 25.50 -26.23
N PHE A 25 -26.53 25.09 -26.20
CA PHE A 25 -27.01 24.11 -25.23
C PHE A 25 -26.32 22.75 -25.40
N LEU A 26 -26.14 22.30 -26.64
CA LEU A 26 -25.39 21.07 -26.94
C LEU A 26 -23.90 21.19 -26.56
N GLN A 27 -23.26 22.34 -26.83
CA GLN A 27 -21.82 22.54 -26.62
C GLN A 27 -21.43 22.89 -25.17
N ALA A 28 -22.30 23.56 -24.41
CA ALA A 28 -21.98 24.02 -23.06
C ALA A 28 -22.66 23.19 -21.97
N VAL A 29 -23.87 22.66 -22.23
CA VAL A 29 -24.66 21.94 -21.21
C VAL A 29 -24.59 20.43 -21.42
N ARG A 30 -24.82 19.95 -22.65
CA ARG A 30 -24.82 18.50 -22.95
C ARG A 30 -23.47 17.95 -23.43
N ALA A 31 -22.43 18.78 -23.53
CA ALA A 31 -21.16 18.34 -24.08
C ALA A 31 -20.54 17.20 -23.27
N GLU A 32 -20.57 17.27 -21.94
CA GLU A 32 -20.01 16.21 -21.11
C GLU A 32 -20.84 14.92 -21.23
N GLU A 33 -22.18 15.01 -21.21
CA GLU A 33 -23.10 13.88 -21.38
C GLU A 33 -22.85 13.15 -22.72
N LEU A 34 -22.78 13.91 -23.82
CA LEU A 34 -22.51 13.37 -25.16
C LEU A 34 -21.09 12.82 -25.29
N ARG A 35 -20.12 13.44 -24.61
CA ARG A 35 -18.75 12.94 -24.55
C ARG A 35 -18.74 11.60 -23.81
N SER A 36 -19.37 11.48 -22.65
CA SER A 36 -19.38 10.27 -21.82
C SER A 36 -20.35 9.16 -22.28
N ASP A 37 -21.17 9.38 -23.31
CA ASP A 37 -22.13 8.39 -23.82
C ASP A 37 -21.41 7.13 -24.32
N ALA A 38 -21.87 5.94 -23.90
CA ALA A 38 -21.27 4.65 -24.26
C ALA A 38 -21.25 4.35 -25.77
N ARG A 39 -22.11 5.02 -26.56
CA ARG A 39 -22.13 4.91 -28.03
C ARG A 39 -21.07 5.78 -28.71
N ASN A 40 -20.42 6.69 -27.97
CA ASN A 40 -19.37 7.54 -28.49
C ASN A 40 -18.07 6.75 -28.66
N THR A 41 -17.94 6.10 -29.81
CA THR A 41 -16.72 5.36 -30.20
C THR A 41 -15.53 6.27 -30.47
N ARG A 42 -15.72 7.59 -30.57
CA ARG A 42 -14.62 8.53 -30.82
C ARG A 42 -13.64 8.56 -29.66
N ASN A 43 -14.15 8.65 -28.43
CA ASN A 43 -13.31 8.63 -27.23
C ASN A 43 -12.49 7.34 -27.13
N TYR A 44 -13.07 6.23 -27.57
CA TYR A 44 -12.38 4.95 -27.61
C TYR A 44 -11.15 4.98 -28.51
N TYR A 45 -11.26 5.49 -29.75
CA TYR A 45 -10.10 5.60 -30.64
C TYR A 45 -9.15 6.75 -30.26
N GLU A 46 -9.68 7.87 -29.75
CA GLU A 46 -8.87 9.01 -29.31
C GLU A 46 -7.91 8.64 -28.16
N ARG A 47 -8.31 7.71 -27.28
CA ARG A 47 -7.44 7.13 -26.24
C ARG A 47 -6.16 6.51 -26.79
N TYR A 48 -6.18 5.99 -28.01
CA TYR A 48 -5.02 5.37 -28.68
C TYR A 48 -4.37 6.30 -29.71
N ALA A 49 -4.88 7.52 -29.89
CA ALA A 49 -4.27 8.53 -30.75
C ALA A 49 -3.17 9.35 -30.04
N ILE A 50 -3.23 9.40 -28.71
CA ILE A 50 -2.30 10.15 -27.86
C ILE A 50 -1.14 9.24 -27.44
N GLU A 51 0.08 9.77 -27.54
CA GLU A 51 1.25 9.14 -26.93
C GLU A 51 1.17 9.32 -25.42
N ARG A 52 0.52 8.35 -24.76
CA ARG A 52 0.38 8.34 -23.31
C ARG A 52 1.76 8.33 -22.63
N GLY A 53 1.94 9.17 -21.62
CA GLY A 53 3.23 9.36 -20.96
C GLY A 53 3.74 8.09 -20.28
N ARG A 54 5.05 8.03 -20.04
CA ARG A 54 5.70 6.85 -19.46
C ARG A 54 5.50 6.80 -17.95
N ILE A 55 5.41 5.59 -17.40
CA ILE A 55 5.55 5.36 -15.97
C ILE A 55 6.95 4.81 -15.74
N THR A 56 7.75 5.46 -14.90
CA THR A 56 9.14 5.09 -14.63
C THR A 56 9.40 4.91 -13.14
N ALA A 57 10.46 4.17 -12.79
CA ALA A 57 10.97 4.12 -11.44
C ALA A 57 12.46 3.75 -11.45
N GLY A 58 13.30 4.51 -10.74
CA GLY A 58 14.74 4.26 -10.67
C GLY A 58 15.42 4.19 -12.05
N GLY A 59 14.96 5.01 -13.00
CA GLY A 59 15.46 5.02 -14.39
C GLY A 59 14.98 3.88 -15.29
N LYS A 60 14.14 2.97 -14.78
CA LYS A 60 13.46 1.94 -15.60
C LYS A 60 12.11 2.41 -16.10
N VAL A 61 11.74 1.97 -17.30
CA VAL A 61 10.38 2.14 -17.85
C VAL A 61 9.51 0.97 -17.40
N LEU A 62 8.42 1.27 -16.70
CA LEU A 62 7.46 0.29 -16.19
C LEU A 62 6.25 0.15 -17.12
N ALA A 63 5.82 1.28 -17.71
CA ALA A 63 4.78 1.32 -18.74
C ALA A 63 5.09 2.40 -19.78
N GLU A 64 4.81 2.10 -21.04
CA GLU A 64 5.02 3.01 -22.17
C GLU A 64 4.02 2.80 -23.29
N SER A 65 3.83 3.84 -24.10
CA SER A 65 3.07 3.76 -25.34
C SER A 65 3.99 3.48 -26.52
N VAL A 66 3.63 2.49 -27.33
CA VAL A 66 4.39 2.10 -28.51
C VAL A 66 3.54 2.29 -29.76
N GLU A 67 4.12 2.92 -30.78
CA GLU A 67 3.44 3.16 -32.05
C GLU A 67 3.15 1.84 -32.78
N THR A 68 1.98 1.75 -33.40
CA THR A 68 1.56 0.60 -34.20
C THR A 68 1.36 0.98 -35.66
N LYS A 69 1.22 -0.05 -36.51
CA LYS A 69 0.88 0.12 -37.93
C LYS A 69 -0.63 0.27 -38.15
N ASP A 70 -1.47 0.06 -37.14
CA ASP A 70 -2.93 0.21 -37.27
C ASP A 70 -3.30 1.69 -37.11
N PRO A 71 -3.86 2.34 -38.15
CA PRO A 71 -4.23 3.76 -38.08
C PRO A 71 -5.35 4.04 -37.07
N ARG A 72 -6.11 3.03 -36.64
CA ARG A 72 -7.16 3.14 -35.62
C ARG A 72 -6.60 3.18 -34.20
N PHE A 73 -5.43 2.55 -34.00
CA PHE A 73 -4.78 2.40 -32.70
C PHE A 73 -3.32 2.81 -32.83
N LYS A 74 -3.10 4.12 -33.05
CA LYS A 74 -1.76 4.64 -33.32
C LYS A 74 -0.76 4.25 -32.24
N PHE A 75 -1.15 4.27 -30.97
CA PHE A 75 -0.33 3.85 -29.84
C PHE A 75 -1.03 2.78 -29.03
N VAL A 76 -0.30 1.73 -28.64
CA VAL A 76 -0.76 0.71 -27.67
C VAL A 76 0.13 0.72 -26.43
N ARG A 77 -0.45 0.34 -25.30
CA ARG A 77 0.26 0.33 -24.01
C ARG A 77 1.05 -0.95 -23.82
N LYS A 78 2.31 -0.85 -23.38
CA LYS A 78 3.18 -1.97 -23.04
C LYS A 78 3.70 -1.88 -21.61
N TYR A 79 3.96 -3.06 -21.04
CA TYR A 79 4.49 -3.24 -19.68
C TYR A 79 5.67 -4.22 -19.73
N PRO A 80 6.92 -3.75 -19.94
CA PRO A 80 8.08 -4.64 -20.16
C PRO A 80 8.31 -5.70 -19.05
N GLU A 81 7.98 -5.37 -17.81
CA GLU A 81 8.04 -6.27 -16.64
C GLU A 81 6.67 -6.34 -15.94
N GLY A 82 5.58 -6.47 -16.71
CA GLY A 82 4.19 -6.30 -16.25
C GLY A 82 3.85 -6.97 -14.92
N LYS A 83 4.09 -8.28 -14.79
CA LYS A 83 3.81 -9.04 -13.54
C LYS A 83 4.56 -8.51 -12.31
N LEU A 84 5.76 -7.93 -12.49
CA LEU A 84 6.57 -7.42 -11.39
C LEU A 84 5.99 -6.11 -10.80
N TYR A 85 5.29 -5.34 -11.62
CA TYR A 85 4.80 -4.00 -11.27
C TYR A 85 3.28 -3.85 -11.38
N ALA A 86 2.53 -4.93 -11.63
CA ALA A 86 1.10 -4.87 -11.97
C ALA A 86 0.24 -4.10 -10.96
N HIS A 87 0.49 -4.26 -9.66
CA HIS A 87 -0.26 -3.58 -8.60
C HIS A 87 0.19 -2.12 -8.37
N VAL A 88 1.32 -1.73 -8.96
CA VAL A 88 1.83 -0.35 -8.97
C VAL A 88 1.33 0.36 -10.22
N THR A 89 1.63 -0.17 -11.41
CA THR A 89 1.21 0.45 -12.67
C THR A 89 -0.30 0.37 -12.86
N GLY A 90 -0.89 -0.77 -12.52
CA GLY A 90 -2.21 -1.15 -13.00
C GLY A 90 -2.16 -1.49 -14.48
N PHE A 91 -3.33 -1.40 -15.12
CA PHE A 91 -3.50 -1.58 -16.56
C PHE A 91 -4.22 -0.37 -17.18
N PHE A 92 -4.10 -0.26 -18.49
CA PHE A 92 -4.82 0.68 -19.34
C PHE A 92 -5.53 -0.12 -20.42
N SER A 93 -6.85 -0.15 -20.35
CA SER A 93 -7.70 -0.94 -21.22
C SER A 93 -8.54 -0.04 -22.14
N PRO A 94 -9.28 -0.62 -23.10
CA PRO A 94 -10.26 0.09 -23.92
C PRO A 94 -11.21 1.02 -23.16
N GLU A 95 -11.68 0.60 -21.99
CA GLU A 95 -12.78 1.26 -21.27
C GLU A 95 -12.48 1.52 -19.80
N SER A 96 -11.32 1.11 -19.30
CA SER A 96 -10.96 1.22 -17.89
C SER A 96 -9.46 1.32 -17.66
N GLU A 97 -9.12 1.81 -16.47
CA GLU A 97 -7.75 1.94 -15.98
C GLU A 97 -7.72 1.49 -14.50
N SER A 98 -6.56 1.11 -14.00
CA SER A 98 -6.34 0.79 -12.59
C SER A 98 -5.05 1.38 -12.04
N ALA A 99 -4.89 1.42 -10.71
CA ALA A 99 -3.71 1.93 -10.00
C ALA A 99 -3.19 3.28 -10.56
N ILE A 100 -1.88 3.41 -10.83
CA ILE A 100 -1.27 4.64 -11.37
C ILE A 100 -1.84 5.02 -12.74
N GLU A 101 -2.13 4.05 -13.61
CA GLU A 101 -2.79 4.32 -14.89
C GLU A 101 -4.14 5.03 -14.70
N ARG A 102 -4.86 4.74 -13.60
CA ARG A 102 -6.12 5.41 -13.27
C ARG A 102 -5.91 6.73 -12.54
N SER A 103 -5.09 6.74 -11.49
CA SER A 103 -4.94 7.92 -10.62
C SER A 103 -4.33 9.08 -11.39
N GLU A 104 -3.34 8.80 -12.24
CA GLU A 104 -2.62 9.82 -13.02
C GLU A 104 -3.15 9.94 -14.45
N ASN A 105 -4.37 9.45 -14.73
CA ASN A 105 -4.88 9.34 -16.10
C ASN A 105 -4.83 10.68 -16.86
N GLN A 106 -5.23 11.78 -16.20
CA GLN A 106 -5.27 13.10 -16.83
C GLN A 106 -3.88 13.64 -17.17
N LEU A 107 -2.87 13.31 -16.36
CA LEU A 107 -1.48 13.66 -16.64
C LEU A 107 -0.93 12.78 -17.77
N LEU A 108 -1.13 11.47 -17.64
CA LEU A 108 -0.66 10.46 -18.60
C LEU A 108 -1.28 10.64 -19.99
N ASN A 109 -2.51 11.15 -20.11
CA ASN A 109 -3.14 11.43 -21.40
C ASN A 109 -3.03 12.90 -21.87
N GLY A 110 -2.36 13.77 -21.10
CA GLY A 110 -2.14 15.17 -21.47
C GLY A 110 -3.37 16.09 -21.31
N SER A 111 -4.46 15.61 -20.69
CA SER A 111 -5.69 16.40 -20.50
C SER A 111 -5.70 17.26 -19.23
N SER A 112 -4.75 17.03 -18.29
CA SER A 112 -4.65 17.77 -17.02
C SER A 112 -4.66 19.29 -17.21
N ALA A 113 -5.26 19.99 -16.25
CA ALA A 113 -5.22 21.44 -16.16
C ALA A 113 -3.79 21.97 -16.03
N ASP A 114 -2.91 21.22 -15.37
CA ASP A 114 -1.51 21.61 -15.14
C ASP A 114 -0.70 21.65 -16.45
N LEU A 115 -1.23 21.02 -17.50
CA LEU A 115 -0.65 20.99 -18.85
C LEU A 115 -1.32 22.00 -19.79
N LEU A 116 -2.21 22.88 -19.30
CA LEU A 116 -2.99 23.81 -20.13
C LEU A 116 -2.12 24.73 -20.99
N LEU A 117 -1.12 25.38 -20.38
CA LEU A 117 -0.22 26.28 -21.09
C LEU A 117 0.50 25.54 -22.23
N ARG A 118 0.89 24.28 -21.98
CA ARG A 118 1.57 23.46 -22.97
C ARG A 118 0.63 23.03 -24.09
N ARG A 119 -0.56 22.56 -23.76
CA ARG A 119 -1.59 22.20 -24.75
C ARG A 119 -1.96 23.38 -25.65
N SER A 120 -1.96 24.61 -25.12
CA SER A 120 -2.12 25.82 -25.93
C SER A 120 -0.96 26.01 -26.91
N ILE A 121 0.30 25.87 -26.47
CA ILE A 121 1.48 25.95 -27.33
C ILE A 121 1.46 24.88 -28.42
N ASP A 122 1.16 23.63 -28.05
CA ASP A 122 1.09 22.49 -28.98
C ASP A 122 0.01 22.75 -30.05
N LEU A 123 -1.15 23.29 -29.67
CA LEU A 123 -2.22 23.69 -30.59
C LEU A 123 -1.76 24.79 -31.57
N PHE A 124 -1.01 25.78 -31.11
CA PHE A 124 -0.48 26.86 -31.95
C PHE A 124 0.66 26.40 -32.87
N THR A 125 1.47 25.45 -32.43
CA THR A 125 2.63 24.93 -33.17
C THR A 125 2.28 23.74 -34.07
N GLY A 126 1.11 23.11 -33.87
CA GLY A 126 0.69 21.92 -34.57
C GLY A 126 1.39 20.64 -34.09
N GLU A 127 2.06 20.68 -32.93
CA GLU A 127 2.67 19.49 -32.33
C GLU A 127 1.57 18.56 -31.78
N PRO A 128 1.71 17.23 -31.91
CA PRO A 128 0.75 16.29 -31.35
C PRO A 128 0.82 16.30 -29.82
N THR A 129 -0.35 16.39 -29.17
CA THR A 129 -0.45 16.32 -27.70
C THR A 129 0.15 15.02 -27.17
N LYS A 130 1.05 15.12 -26.19
CA LYS A 130 1.66 13.99 -25.48
C LYS A 130 1.33 14.03 -24.00
N GLY A 131 1.30 12.86 -23.37
CA GLY A 131 1.15 12.75 -21.92
C GLY A 131 2.40 13.16 -21.15
N ALA A 132 2.20 13.58 -19.90
CA ALA A 132 3.26 13.73 -18.91
C ALA A 132 3.77 12.36 -18.43
N ASN A 133 5.06 12.27 -18.13
CA ASN A 133 5.66 11.09 -17.53
C ASN A 133 5.52 11.14 -16.00
N VAL A 134 5.29 9.98 -15.41
CA VAL A 134 5.15 9.78 -13.96
C VAL A 134 6.32 8.93 -13.47
N ASP A 135 7.19 9.51 -12.65
CA ASP A 135 8.28 8.81 -11.99
C ASP A 135 7.86 8.41 -10.57
N LEU A 136 8.07 7.16 -10.22
CA LEU A 136 7.64 6.56 -8.95
C LEU A 136 8.82 6.36 -8.01
N THR A 137 8.53 6.31 -6.71
CA THR A 137 9.49 6.06 -5.61
C THR A 137 10.04 4.63 -5.60
N ILE A 138 9.46 3.72 -6.37
CA ILE A 138 9.82 2.30 -6.39
C ILE A 138 11.31 2.12 -6.72
N ASN A 139 12.02 1.39 -5.88
CA ASN A 139 13.36 0.92 -6.16
C ASN A 139 13.29 -0.41 -6.94
N PRO A 140 13.74 -0.47 -8.21
CA PRO A 140 13.62 -1.68 -9.02
C PRO A 140 14.30 -2.92 -8.44
N LYS A 141 15.41 -2.75 -7.70
CA LYS A 141 16.09 -3.87 -7.04
C LYS A 141 15.28 -4.40 -5.87
N ALA A 142 14.73 -3.51 -5.04
CA ALA A 142 13.88 -3.86 -3.90
C ALA A 142 12.59 -4.54 -4.36
N GLN A 143 11.91 -3.99 -5.37
CA GLN A 143 10.70 -4.57 -5.96
C GLN A 143 10.97 -5.99 -6.48
N LYS A 144 12.06 -6.17 -7.25
CA LYS A 144 12.42 -7.49 -7.78
C LYS A 144 12.77 -8.49 -6.69
N ALA A 145 13.55 -8.09 -5.68
CA ALA A 145 13.88 -8.96 -4.56
C ALA A 145 12.62 -9.38 -3.78
N ALA A 146 11.70 -8.45 -3.52
CA ALA A 146 10.43 -8.72 -2.86
C ALA A 146 9.57 -9.71 -3.67
N TYR A 147 9.44 -9.47 -4.97
CA TYR A 147 8.68 -10.32 -5.88
C TYR A 147 9.25 -11.72 -5.97
N ASP A 148 10.55 -11.86 -6.21
CA ASP A 148 11.21 -13.15 -6.36
C ASP A 148 11.17 -13.95 -5.06
N ALA A 149 11.40 -13.30 -3.91
CA ALA A 149 11.36 -13.96 -2.60
C ALA A 149 9.95 -14.44 -2.23
N LEU A 150 8.93 -13.59 -2.41
CA LEU A 150 7.54 -13.96 -2.13
C LEU A 150 7.02 -15.01 -3.11
N ARG A 151 7.38 -14.91 -4.40
CA ARG A 151 7.05 -15.93 -5.40
C ARG A 151 7.76 -17.25 -5.11
N GLY A 152 9.04 -17.19 -4.73
CA GLY A 152 9.87 -18.34 -4.38
C GLY A 152 9.35 -19.10 -3.16
N SER A 153 8.62 -18.43 -2.26
CA SER A 153 7.95 -19.13 -1.16
C SER A 153 6.76 -19.96 -1.61
N GLY A 154 6.26 -19.78 -2.84
CA GLY A 154 5.09 -20.47 -3.38
C GLY A 154 3.76 -20.08 -2.70
N LYS A 155 3.77 -18.97 -1.94
CA LYS A 155 2.67 -18.57 -1.07
C LYS A 155 2.02 -17.27 -1.55
N ARG A 156 0.75 -17.08 -1.19
CA ARG A 156 0.05 -15.80 -1.36
C ARG A 156 0.47 -14.84 -0.27
N GLY A 157 0.52 -13.54 -0.56
CA GLY A 157 0.95 -12.56 0.41
C GLY A 157 1.19 -11.18 -0.20
N ALA A 158 1.76 -10.30 0.61
CA ALA A 158 2.11 -8.95 0.22
C ALA A 158 3.34 -8.46 0.97
N LEU A 159 4.05 -7.51 0.35
CA LEU A 159 5.18 -6.81 0.93
C LEU A 159 5.11 -5.33 0.57
N VAL A 160 5.29 -4.48 1.57
CA VAL A 160 5.53 -3.05 1.39
C VAL A 160 6.86 -2.68 2.03
N ALA A 161 7.68 -1.92 1.32
CA ALA A 161 8.89 -1.30 1.84
C ALA A 161 8.83 0.22 1.64
N LEU A 162 9.24 0.97 2.64
CA LEU A 162 9.22 2.42 2.73
C LEU A 162 10.62 2.95 3.03
N ASP A 163 10.96 4.11 2.49
CA ASP A 163 11.99 4.96 3.07
C ASP A 163 11.45 5.57 4.38
N PRO A 164 12.04 5.27 5.56
CA PRO A 164 11.51 5.76 6.82
C PRO A 164 11.53 7.29 6.96
N LYS A 165 12.46 7.96 6.27
CA LYS A 165 12.72 9.40 6.44
C LYS A 165 11.82 10.25 5.55
N THR A 166 11.35 9.70 4.43
CA THR A 166 10.50 10.43 3.49
C THR A 166 9.08 9.89 3.40
N GLY A 167 8.87 8.60 3.67
CA GLY A 167 7.60 7.90 3.39
C GLY A 167 7.51 7.33 1.96
N GLY A 168 8.57 7.45 1.16
CA GLY A 168 8.57 6.97 -0.22
C GLY A 168 8.46 5.45 -0.31
N ILE A 169 7.52 4.93 -1.09
CA ILE A 169 7.32 3.49 -1.26
C ILE A 169 8.40 2.90 -2.18
N LEU A 170 9.36 2.19 -1.59
CA LEU A 170 10.47 1.54 -2.29
C LEU A 170 10.07 0.22 -2.95
N ALA A 171 9.11 -0.50 -2.39
CA ALA A 171 8.55 -1.71 -2.98
C ALA A 171 7.08 -1.91 -2.55
N MET A 172 6.26 -2.38 -3.48
CA MET A 172 4.86 -2.71 -3.27
C MET A 172 4.51 -3.94 -4.11
N VAL A 173 4.49 -5.11 -3.46
CA VAL A 173 4.30 -6.41 -4.11
C VAL A 173 3.09 -7.10 -3.51
N SER A 174 2.19 -7.58 -4.36
CA SER A 174 1.09 -8.48 -3.99
C SER A 174 1.14 -9.72 -4.86
N LEU A 175 0.99 -10.90 -4.23
CA LEU A 175 0.91 -12.20 -4.90
C LEU A 175 -0.30 -13.00 -4.42
N PRO A 176 -0.99 -13.74 -5.31
CA PRO A 176 -0.77 -13.86 -6.75
C PRO A 176 -0.98 -12.54 -7.51
N THR A 177 -0.45 -12.44 -8.73
CA THR A 177 -0.53 -11.24 -9.57
C THR A 177 -0.91 -11.61 -11.00
N TYR A 178 -1.17 -10.60 -11.82
CA TYR A 178 -1.54 -10.72 -13.23
C TYR A 178 -0.53 -9.98 -14.12
N ASP A 179 -0.62 -10.15 -15.43
CA ASP A 179 0.12 -9.32 -16.38
C ASP A 179 -0.80 -8.21 -16.94
N PRO A 180 -0.52 -6.92 -16.69
CA PRO A 180 -1.31 -5.81 -17.25
C PRO A 180 -1.41 -5.82 -18.78
N ALA A 181 -0.44 -6.43 -19.47
CA ALA A 181 -0.47 -6.55 -20.92
C ALA A 181 -1.66 -7.39 -21.41
N GLU A 182 -2.13 -8.36 -20.62
CA GLU A 182 -3.31 -9.19 -20.93
C GLU A 182 -4.61 -8.37 -20.93
N LEU A 183 -4.63 -7.22 -20.25
CA LEU A 183 -5.78 -6.32 -20.13
C LEU A 183 -5.64 -5.03 -20.96
N SER A 184 -4.57 -4.92 -21.74
CA SER A 184 -4.23 -3.71 -22.50
C SER A 184 -4.38 -3.88 -24.02
N GLY A 185 -5.14 -4.90 -24.43
CA GLY A 185 -5.50 -5.15 -25.82
C GLY A 185 -6.50 -4.13 -26.39
N THR A 186 -6.63 -4.09 -27.71
CA THR A 186 -7.56 -3.20 -28.44
C THR A 186 -8.87 -3.87 -28.83
N ASP A 187 -9.08 -5.14 -28.45
CA ASP A 187 -10.37 -5.80 -28.61
C ASP A 187 -11.11 -5.76 -27.27
N LYS A 188 -12.29 -5.14 -27.25
CA LYS A 188 -13.08 -4.96 -26.03
C LYS A 188 -13.59 -6.30 -25.48
N GLY A 189 -14.00 -7.21 -26.37
CA GLY A 189 -14.55 -8.51 -25.98
C GLY A 189 -13.47 -9.36 -25.31
N ASP A 190 -12.30 -9.47 -25.95
CA ASP A 190 -11.19 -10.26 -25.42
C ASP A 190 -10.70 -9.73 -24.06
N VAL A 191 -10.57 -8.41 -23.92
CA VAL A 191 -10.15 -7.78 -22.66
C VAL A 191 -11.19 -7.98 -21.55
N PHE A 192 -12.48 -7.82 -21.87
CA PHE A 192 -13.55 -8.03 -20.90
C PHE A 192 -13.59 -9.49 -20.41
N THR A 193 -13.55 -10.46 -21.33
CA THR A 193 -13.48 -11.88 -20.98
C THR A 193 -12.27 -12.19 -20.11
N ARG A 194 -11.09 -11.66 -20.47
CA ARG A 194 -9.88 -11.90 -19.67
C ARG A 194 -9.93 -11.27 -18.29
N TYR A 195 -10.55 -10.09 -18.17
CA TYR A 195 -10.77 -9.45 -16.87
C TYR A 195 -11.67 -10.30 -15.97
N ASP A 196 -12.79 -10.80 -16.51
CA ASP A 196 -13.73 -11.65 -15.78
C ASP A 196 -13.05 -12.95 -15.31
N GLU A 197 -12.24 -13.59 -16.16
CA GLU A 197 -11.44 -14.75 -15.77
C GLU A 197 -10.53 -14.44 -14.57
N LEU A 198 -9.78 -13.35 -14.62
CA LEU A 198 -8.88 -12.92 -13.53
C LEU A 198 -9.65 -12.56 -12.25
N ALA A 199 -10.86 -12.00 -12.38
CA ALA A 199 -11.71 -11.65 -11.25
C ALA A 199 -12.31 -12.88 -10.55
N GLU A 200 -12.62 -13.93 -11.30
CA GLU A 200 -13.15 -15.20 -10.79
C GLU A 200 -12.07 -16.16 -10.28
N GLU A 201 -10.79 -15.91 -10.61
CA GLU A 201 -9.68 -16.74 -10.13
C GLU A 201 -9.63 -16.78 -8.59
N LYS A 202 -9.62 -18.00 -8.03
CA LYS A 202 -9.55 -18.26 -6.57
C LYS A 202 -8.37 -17.55 -5.87
N GLY A 203 -7.28 -17.30 -6.62
CA GLY A 203 -6.11 -16.59 -6.14
C GLY A 203 -6.29 -15.08 -5.98
N GLN A 204 -7.35 -14.51 -6.54
CA GLN A 204 -7.60 -13.06 -6.59
C GLN A 204 -6.36 -12.29 -7.04
N PRO A 205 -5.84 -12.53 -8.26
CA PRO A 205 -4.62 -11.91 -8.76
C PRO A 205 -4.76 -10.40 -8.98
N LEU A 206 -5.98 -9.88 -9.13
CA LEU A 206 -6.24 -8.44 -9.29
C LEU A 206 -6.22 -7.67 -7.95
N LEU A 207 -6.36 -8.36 -6.82
CA LEU A 207 -6.47 -7.76 -5.49
C LEU A 207 -5.12 -7.23 -5.02
N ASN A 208 -5.04 -5.91 -4.78
CA ASN A 208 -3.83 -5.33 -4.21
C ASN A 208 -3.78 -5.50 -2.69
N ARG A 209 -3.30 -6.65 -2.23
CA ARG A 209 -3.20 -7.00 -0.80
C ARG A 209 -2.38 -6.03 0.04
N THR A 210 -1.53 -5.18 -0.57
CA THR A 210 -0.72 -4.22 0.19
C THR A 210 -1.54 -3.08 0.78
N ILE A 211 -2.66 -2.73 0.14
CA ILE A 211 -3.47 -1.56 0.48
C ILE A 211 -4.98 -1.83 0.52
N GLU A 212 -5.50 -2.83 -0.19
CA GLU A 212 -6.95 -3.10 -0.29
C GLU A 212 -7.46 -4.12 0.75
N GLN A 213 -6.55 -4.88 1.38
CA GLN A 213 -6.91 -5.93 2.34
C GLN A 213 -6.30 -5.67 3.71
N THR A 214 -7.10 -5.91 4.75
CA THR A 214 -6.66 -5.87 6.15
C THR A 214 -6.58 -7.27 6.74
N TYR A 215 -5.65 -7.49 7.65
CA TYR A 215 -5.42 -8.76 8.33
C TYR A 215 -5.17 -8.53 9.83
N PRO A 216 -5.44 -9.52 10.69
CA PRO A 216 -4.94 -9.47 12.06
C PRO A 216 -3.41 -9.37 12.06
N PRO A 217 -2.81 -8.35 12.71
CA PRO A 217 -1.35 -8.20 12.75
C PRO A 217 -0.66 -9.25 13.64
N GLY A 218 -1.39 -9.84 14.60
CA GLY A 218 -0.83 -10.76 15.58
C GLY A 218 0.33 -10.13 16.35
N SER A 219 1.36 -10.93 16.65
CA SER A 219 2.47 -10.49 17.53
C SER A 219 3.33 -9.32 17.00
N THR A 220 3.15 -8.85 15.77
CA THR A 220 3.77 -7.57 15.35
C THR A 220 3.14 -6.38 16.09
N PHE A 221 1.86 -6.47 16.45
CA PHE A 221 1.15 -5.42 17.18
C PHE A 221 1.65 -5.20 18.62
N LYS A 222 2.33 -6.19 19.21
CA LYS A 222 3.00 -6.05 20.51
C LYS A 222 4.00 -4.89 20.54
N VAL A 223 4.51 -4.49 19.38
CA VAL A 223 5.36 -3.31 19.25
C VAL A 223 4.58 -2.02 19.56
N VAL A 224 3.33 -1.92 19.10
CA VAL A 224 2.43 -0.80 19.41
C VAL A 224 2.00 -0.83 20.89
N THR A 225 1.72 -2.01 21.43
CA THR A 225 1.43 -2.16 22.87
C THR A 225 2.64 -1.80 23.74
N ALA A 226 3.87 -2.17 23.35
CA ALA A 226 5.08 -1.72 24.01
C ALA A 226 5.27 -0.20 23.90
N ALA A 227 4.97 0.39 22.74
CA ALA A 227 5.03 1.83 22.53
C ALA A 227 4.13 2.57 23.54
N ALA A 228 2.85 2.20 23.63
CA ALA A 228 1.92 2.78 24.60
C ALA A 228 2.42 2.62 26.05
N PHE A 229 2.92 1.42 26.39
CA PHE A 229 3.41 1.13 27.74
C PHE A 229 4.64 1.95 28.14
N LEU A 230 5.53 2.25 27.19
CA LEU A 230 6.72 3.06 27.39
C LEU A 230 6.40 4.56 27.42
N GLU A 231 5.44 5.03 26.62
CA GLU A 231 4.99 6.43 26.63
C GLU A 231 4.19 6.80 27.89
N ASP A 232 3.46 5.85 28.48
CA ASP A 232 2.70 6.05 29.71
C ASP A 232 3.60 6.39 30.93
N ASP A 233 4.86 5.95 30.92
CA ASP A 233 5.79 6.19 32.02
C ASP A 233 7.25 6.14 31.54
N SER A 234 7.85 7.33 31.43
CA SER A 234 9.24 7.53 30.99
C SER A 234 10.30 6.75 31.79
N SER A 235 10.00 6.33 33.04
CA SER A 235 10.92 5.51 33.84
C SER A 235 11.05 4.07 33.34
N ARG A 236 10.13 3.64 32.47
CA ARG A 236 10.13 2.30 31.87
C ARG A 236 11.10 2.21 30.70
N GLY A 237 11.57 0.99 30.43
CA GLY A 237 12.49 0.71 29.35
C GLY A 237 12.68 -0.79 29.09
N PRO A 238 13.66 -1.17 28.26
CA PRO A 238 13.90 -2.56 27.88
C PRO A 238 14.05 -3.51 29.08
N GLN A 239 14.65 -3.03 30.17
CA GLN A 239 14.91 -3.80 31.39
C GLN A 239 13.77 -3.77 32.42
N THR A 240 12.66 -3.09 32.14
CA THR A 240 11.49 -3.10 33.05
C THR A 240 10.97 -4.52 33.21
N THR A 241 10.85 -4.97 34.45
CA THR A 241 10.29 -6.29 34.78
C THR A 241 8.78 -6.27 34.61
N VAL A 242 8.25 -7.26 33.88
CA VAL A 242 6.82 -7.44 33.61
C VAL A 242 6.39 -8.84 34.01
N ASP A 243 5.14 -8.96 34.45
CA ASP A 243 4.55 -10.26 34.79
C ASP A 243 4.31 -11.08 33.53
N ALA A 244 4.74 -12.34 33.58
CA ALA A 244 4.74 -13.27 32.46
C ALA A 244 4.19 -14.64 32.88
N PRO A 245 2.95 -14.71 33.39
CA PRO A 245 2.36 -15.97 33.79
C PRO A 245 2.28 -16.93 32.59
N GLN A 246 2.39 -18.24 32.81
CA GLN A 246 2.30 -19.22 31.73
C GLN A 246 0.94 -19.17 31.01
N ARG A 247 -0.11 -18.91 31.78
CA ARG A 247 -1.48 -18.67 31.31
C ARG A 247 -2.02 -17.44 32.01
N LEU A 248 -2.59 -16.52 31.25
CA LEU A 248 -3.24 -15.32 31.78
C LEU A 248 -4.76 -15.56 31.84
N PRO A 249 -5.37 -15.64 33.04
CA PRO A 249 -6.83 -15.71 33.16
C PRO A 249 -7.47 -14.48 32.55
N LEU A 250 -8.45 -14.66 31.66
CA LEU A 250 -9.16 -13.55 31.05
C LEU A 250 -10.37 -13.17 31.93
N PRO A 251 -10.55 -11.89 32.30
CA PRO A 251 -11.65 -11.46 33.14
C PRO A 251 -13.02 -11.87 32.57
N ASN A 252 -13.96 -12.23 33.45
CA ASN A 252 -15.33 -12.61 33.09
C ASN A 252 -15.46 -13.81 32.13
N THR A 253 -14.42 -14.64 32.02
CA THR A 253 -14.46 -15.89 31.24
C THR A 253 -13.82 -17.04 32.02
N ASN A 254 -14.08 -18.28 31.59
CA ASN A 254 -13.35 -19.46 32.07
C ASN A 254 -12.13 -19.79 31.18
N ILE A 255 -11.74 -18.86 30.29
CA ILE A 255 -10.68 -19.04 29.31
C ILE A 255 -9.41 -18.36 29.85
N SER A 256 -8.26 -18.98 29.61
CA SER A 256 -6.96 -18.35 29.86
C SER A 256 -6.17 -18.24 28.57
N LEU A 257 -5.58 -17.08 28.33
CA LEU A 257 -4.71 -16.83 27.19
C LEU A 257 -3.34 -17.50 27.43
N PRO A 258 -2.90 -18.45 26.59
CA PRO A 258 -1.60 -19.07 26.73
C PRO A 258 -0.51 -18.29 26.00
N ASN A 259 0.75 -18.49 26.40
CA ASN A 259 1.88 -18.23 25.51
C ASN A 259 1.92 -19.27 24.38
N TYR A 260 2.65 -18.94 23.30
CA TYR A 260 2.82 -19.85 22.17
C TYR A 260 3.30 -21.25 22.61
N GLY A 261 2.67 -22.30 22.08
CA GLY A 261 2.96 -23.69 22.44
C GLY A 261 2.65 -24.06 23.89
N GLY A 262 1.95 -23.21 24.66
CA GLY A 262 1.70 -23.41 26.08
C GLY A 262 2.94 -23.29 26.97
N ALA A 263 4.05 -22.77 26.43
CA ALA A 263 5.32 -22.66 27.13
C ALA A 263 5.29 -21.58 28.22
N ALA A 264 6.13 -21.73 29.24
CA ALA A 264 6.37 -20.65 30.19
C ALA A 264 7.19 -19.53 29.51
N CYS A 265 6.88 -18.27 29.81
CA CYS A 265 7.72 -17.14 29.44
C CYS A 265 8.68 -16.85 30.60
N GLY A 266 9.87 -17.45 30.55
CA GLY A 266 10.81 -17.38 31.68
C GLY A 266 10.24 -18.03 32.94
N SER A 267 10.46 -17.39 34.09
CA SER A 267 10.08 -17.90 35.42
C SER A 267 8.85 -17.21 36.04
N GLY A 268 7.97 -16.63 35.22
CA GLY A 268 6.76 -15.93 35.68
C GLY A 268 6.90 -14.40 35.75
N GLN A 269 8.12 -13.88 35.73
CA GLN A 269 8.47 -12.48 35.49
C GLN A 269 9.69 -12.42 34.59
N VAL A 270 9.72 -11.47 33.67
CA VAL A 270 10.81 -11.26 32.71
C VAL A 270 10.98 -9.78 32.41
N THR A 271 12.11 -9.38 31.84
CA THR A 271 12.27 -8.02 31.30
C THR A 271 11.41 -7.81 30.06
N LEU A 272 10.95 -6.58 29.80
CA LEU A 272 10.16 -6.23 28.61
C LEU A 272 10.86 -6.62 27.29
N VAL A 273 12.18 -6.43 27.20
CA VAL A 273 12.96 -6.87 26.03
C VAL A 273 12.86 -8.37 25.79
N TYR A 274 13.05 -9.18 26.84
CA TYR A 274 12.91 -10.64 26.76
C TYR A 274 11.47 -11.05 26.39
N ALA A 275 10.46 -10.38 26.94
CA ALA A 275 9.06 -10.63 26.58
C ALA A 275 8.82 -10.39 25.08
N LEU A 276 9.37 -9.32 24.51
CA LEU A 276 9.25 -9.03 23.07
C LEU A 276 10.07 -10.02 22.23
N GLU A 277 11.31 -10.31 22.65
CA GLU A 277 12.26 -11.24 22.02
C GLU A 277 11.68 -12.64 21.86
N ARG A 278 11.11 -13.19 22.95
CA ARG A 278 10.43 -14.49 22.96
C ARG A 278 8.99 -14.40 22.47
N SER A 279 8.52 -13.19 22.15
CA SER A 279 7.17 -12.92 21.68
C SER A 279 6.09 -13.48 22.62
N CYS A 280 6.28 -13.36 23.93
CA CYS A 280 5.34 -13.85 24.93
C CYS A 280 3.98 -13.14 24.78
N ASN A 281 2.86 -13.87 24.89
CA ASN A 281 1.52 -13.29 24.78
C ASN A 281 1.09 -12.66 26.11
N THR A 282 1.34 -13.36 27.21
CA THR A 282 0.76 -13.02 28.52
C THR A 282 1.21 -11.67 29.07
N PRO A 283 2.48 -11.21 28.93
CA PRO A 283 2.85 -9.87 29.39
C PRO A 283 2.13 -8.77 28.60
N PHE A 284 2.08 -8.88 27.27
CA PHE A 284 1.48 -7.85 26.41
C PHE A 284 -0.03 -7.78 26.53
N ALA A 285 -0.69 -8.93 26.68
CA ALA A 285 -2.12 -8.98 26.94
C ALA A 285 -2.46 -8.36 28.31
N LYS A 286 -1.62 -8.60 29.33
CA LYS A 286 -1.77 -7.99 30.65
C LYS A 286 -1.53 -6.48 30.61
N ILE A 287 -0.43 -6.03 30.00
CA ILE A 287 -0.11 -4.61 29.77
C ILE A 287 -1.29 -3.91 29.09
N GLY A 288 -1.85 -4.50 28.04
CA GLY A 288 -2.97 -3.88 27.34
C GLY A 288 -4.24 -3.73 28.19
N MET A 289 -4.54 -4.71 29.06
CA MET A 289 -5.64 -4.58 30.03
C MET A 289 -5.38 -3.53 31.12
N GLU A 290 -4.12 -3.30 31.46
CA GLU A 290 -3.70 -2.30 32.45
C GLU A 290 -3.74 -0.88 31.89
N LEU A 291 -3.29 -0.69 30.64
CA LEU A 291 -3.37 0.58 29.91
C LEU A 291 -4.83 0.98 29.61
N GLY A 292 -5.68 0.00 29.25
CA GLY A 292 -7.05 0.25 28.85
C GLY A 292 -7.21 0.52 27.34
N TYR A 293 -8.47 0.52 26.88
CA TYR A 293 -8.81 0.65 25.47
C TYR A 293 -8.40 2.02 24.91
N ASP A 294 -8.76 3.10 25.59
CA ASP A 294 -8.52 4.47 25.12
C ASP A 294 -7.03 4.75 24.87
N ALA A 295 -6.15 4.38 25.81
CA ALA A 295 -4.71 4.59 25.68
C ALA A 295 -4.11 3.80 24.49
N LEU A 296 -4.57 2.57 24.27
CA LEU A 296 -4.14 1.78 23.12
C LEU A 296 -4.68 2.32 21.81
N LYS A 297 -5.96 2.71 21.76
CA LYS A 297 -6.58 3.31 20.58
C LYS A 297 -5.87 4.60 20.20
N GLU A 298 -5.63 5.50 21.16
CA GLU A 298 -4.87 6.74 20.95
C GLU A 298 -3.47 6.43 20.40
N GLN A 299 -2.76 5.45 20.98
CA GLN A 299 -1.45 5.05 20.46
C GLN A 299 -1.52 4.55 19.01
N THR A 300 -2.57 3.80 18.63
CA THR A 300 -2.73 3.37 17.23
C THR A 300 -2.97 4.53 16.28
N GLU A 301 -3.75 5.53 16.69
CA GLU A 301 -4.04 6.73 15.90
C GLU A 301 -2.79 7.58 15.70
N LYS A 302 -1.93 7.68 16.72
CA LYS A 302 -0.62 8.32 16.61
C LYS A 302 0.31 7.61 15.60
N PHE A 303 0.11 6.31 15.34
CA PHE A 303 0.77 5.59 14.23
C PHE A 303 0.09 5.77 12.86
N GLY A 304 -0.97 6.60 12.77
CA GLY A 304 -1.72 6.89 11.57
C GLY A 304 -2.92 5.97 11.31
N MET A 305 -3.23 5.04 12.24
CA MET A 305 -4.42 4.20 12.11
C MET A 305 -5.70 5.05 12.13
N GLY A 306 -6.69 4.68 11.32
CA GLY A 306 -7.98 5.39 11.25
C GLY A 306 -7.95 6.68 10.42
N LEU A 307 -6.76 7.20 10.09
CA LEU A 307 -6.61 8.32 9.16
C LEU A 307 -6.86 7.85 7.72
N PRO A 308 -7.52 8.66 6.87
CA PRO A 308 -7.66 8.34 5.45
C PRO A 308 -6.30 8.48 4.75
N ILE A 309 -5.78 7.35 4.24
CA ILE A 309 -4.49 7.30 3.54
C ILE A 309 -4.72 7.00 2.05
N ALA A 310 -3.95 7.65 1.18
CA ALA A 310 -3.94 7.40 -0.26
C ALA A 310 -2.51 7.45 -0.83
N VAL A 311 -2.17 6.56 -1.77
CA VAL A 311 -0.80 6.39 -2.29
C VAL A 311 -0.65 6.11 -3.79
N PRO A 312 -1.16 6.92 -4.73
CA PRO A 312 -2.35 7.80 -4.71
C PRO A 312 -3.67 7.01 -4.78
N MET A 313 -3.60 5.66 -4.78
CA MET A 313 -4.77 4.79 -4.64
C MET A 313 -5.30 4.85 -3.21
N SER A 314 -6.63 4.74 -3.04
CA SER A 314 -7.25 4.64 -1.72
C SER A 314 -6.73 3.42 -0.97
N VAL A 315 -6.38 3.60 0.31
CA VAL A 315 -5.95 2.53 1.20
C VAL A 315 -7.12 2.13 2.09
N ALA A 316 -7.35 0.83 2.27
CA ALA A 316 -8.32 0.32 3.23
C ALA A 316 -7.93 0.76 4.65
N ASN A 317 -8.90 1.26 5.40
CA ASN A 317 -8.65 1.72 6.76
C ASN A 317 -8.26 0.53 7.64
N SER A 318 -7.11 0.67 8.31
CA SER A 318 -6.76 -0.20 9.42
C SER A 318 -7.54 0.23 10.66
N ASP A 319 -7.92 -0.72 11.51
CA ASP A 319 -8.74 -0.46 12.68
C ASP A 319 -8.34 -1.36 13.85
N PHE A 320 -8.32 -0.79 15.05
CA PHE A 320 -8.09 -1.50 16.30
C PHE A 320 -9.34 -2.28 16.72
N GLY A 321 -10.51 -1.87 16.23
CA GLY A 321 -11.83 -2.37 16.59
C GLY A 321 -12.50 -1.51 17.65
N ASP A 322 -13.79 -1.77 17.89
CA ASP A 322 -14.60 -1.09 18.89
C ASP A 322 -14.19 -1.44 20.33
N GLU A 323 -14.59 -0.60 21.28
CA GLU A 323 -14.45 -0.92 22.71
C GLU A 323 -15.34 -2.11 23.09
N GLU A 324 -14.72 -3.18 23.55
CA GLU A 324 -15.37 -4.40 24.05
C GLU A 324 -15.01 -4.60 25.54
N ASP A 325 -15.06 -5.84 26.04
CA ASP A 325 -14.63 -6.15 27.40
C ASP A 325 -13.09 -6.29 27.54
N LYS A 326 -12.60 -6.40 28.78
CA LYS A 326 -11.17 -6.58 29.07
C LYS A 326 -10.57 -7.85 28.47
N ALA A 327 -11.35 -8.91 28.28
CA ALA A 327 -10.87 -10.15 27.67
C ALA A 327 -10.61 -9.93 26.16
N ALA A 328 -11.51 -9.24 25.47
CA ALA A 328 -11.33 -8.80 24.09
C ALA A 328 -10.15 -7.84 23.96
N LEU A 329 -10.00 -6.87 24.87
CA LEU A 329 -8.87 -5.95 24.88
C LEU A 329 -7.53 -6.69 25.04
N ALA A 330 -7.45 -7.70 25.90
CA ALA A 330 -6.27 -8.53 26.07
C ALA A 330 -5.85 -9.21 24.74
N MET A 331 -6.83 -9.67 23.95
CA MET A 331 -6.59 -10.26 22.62
C MET A 331 -6.22 -9.20 21.58
N ALA A 332 -6.91 -8.05 21.56
CA ALA A 332 -6.62 -6.95 20.64
C ALA A 332 -5.20 -6.40 20.84
N SER A 333 -4.72 -6.37 22.08
CA SER A 333 -3.37 -5.95 22.50
C SER A 333 -2.25 -6.88 22.02
N ILE A 334 -2.57 -8.10 21.58
CA ILE A 334 -1.61 -9.00 20.92
C ILE A 334 -1.89 -9.14 19.42
N GLY A 335 -2.70 -8.22 18.85
CA GLY A 335 -3.01 -8.16 17.43
C GLY A 335 -4.05 -9.16 16.95
N GLN A 336 -4.92 -9.63 17.84
CA GLN A 336 -6.01 -10.57 17.54
C GLN A 336 -7.39 -9.88 17.65
N ARG A 337 -8.47 -10.67 17.63
CA ARG A 337 -9.86 -10.20 17.77
C ARG A 337 -10.23 -9.23 16.62
N SER A 338 -10.55 -7.98 16.95
CA SER A 338 -11.07 -6.96 16.03
C SER A 338 -9.97 -6.16 15.34
N ASN A 339 -8.72 -6.28 15.80
CA ASN A 339 -7.57 -5.56 15.28
C ASN A 339 -7.23 -6.02 13.84
N ARG A 340 -7.23 -5.09 12.89
CA ARG A 340 -7.06 -5.33 11.45
C ARG A 340 -6.17 -4.26 10.84
N MET A 341 -5.12 -4.69 10.13
CA MET A 341 -4.10 -3.82 9.55
C MET A 341 -3.83 -4.15 8.09
N THR A 342 -3.62 -3.12 7.26
CA THR A 342 -3.01 -3.31 5.93
C THR A 342 -1.50 -3.53 6.05
N PRO A 343 -0.85 -4.20 5.09
CA PRO A 343 0.61 -4.26 5.03
C PRO A 343 1.27 -2.88 4.98
N LEU A 344 0.68 -1.91 4.27
CA LEU A 344 1.17 -0.54 4.28
C LEU A 344 1.17 0.06 5.69
N GLN A 345 0.08 -0.07 6.45
CA GLN A 345 0.01 0.45 7.82
C GLN A 345 1.05 -0.19 8.75
N MET A 346 1.27 -1.50 8.63
CA MET A 346 2.32 -2.18 9.40
C MET A 346 3.73 -1.73 9.01
N ALA A 347 3.96 -1.40 7.73
CA ALA A 347 5.23 -0.82 7.29
C ALA A 347 5.41 0.60 7.83
N MET A 348 4.34 1.40 7.90
CA MET A 348 4.34 2.73 8.52
C MET A 348 4.68 2.69 10.01
N ILE A 349 4.17 1.69 10.76
CA ILE A 349 4.55 1.50 12.18
C ILE A 349 6.05 1.24 12.31
N ALA A 350 6.61 0.36 11.48
CA ALA A 350 8.05 0.10 11.48
C ALA A 350 8.86 1.34 11.07
N ALA A 351 8.39 2.09 10.07
CA ALA A 351 9.00 3.32 9.60
C ALA A 351 9.00 4.42 10.67
N GLY A 352 7.90 4.58 11.41
CA GLY A 352 7.80 5.55 12.51
C GLY A 352 8.83 5.30 13.60
N ILE A 353 8.99 4.05 14.02
CA ILE A 353 10.01 3.66 15.02
C ILE A 353 11.42 3.87 14.48
N ALA A 354 11.64 3.55 13.20
CA ALA A 354 12.91 3.75 12.52
C ALA A 354 13.28 5.25 12.40
N ASN A 355 12.27 6.12 12.30
CA ASN A 355 12.42 7.56 12.10
C ASN A 355 12.18 8.35 13.40
N ASP A 356 12.72 7.83 14.51
CA ASP A 356 12.71 8.48 15.84
C ASP A 356 11.31 8.86 16.35
N GLY A 357 10.30 8.07 15.98
CA GLY A 357 8.91 8.25 16.37
C GLY A 357 8.04 8.95 15.33
N LYS A 358 8.63 9.56 14.29
CA LYS A 358 7.90 10.33 13.28
C LYS A 358 7.38 9.45 12.15
N VAL A 359 6.08 9.40 11.97
CA VAL A 359 5.43 8.68 10.87
C VAL A 359 5.31 9.62 9.69
N MET A 360 5.98 9.32 8.59
CA MET A 360 5.89 10.10 7.35
C MET A 360 4.64 9.73 6.56
N LYS A 361 4.06 10.70 5.85
CA LYS A 361 2.97 10.44 4.91
C LYS A 361 3.49 9.59 3.75
N PRO A 362 2.94 8.39 3.50
CA PRO A 362 3.45 7.54 2.44
C PRO A 362 3.10 8.12 1.07
N TYR A 363 3.99 7.96 0.08
CA TYR A 363 3.77 8.41 -1.28
C TYR A 363 4.44 7.50 -2.32
N LEU A 364 3.81 7.41 -3.50
CA LEU A 364 4.24 6.55 -4.59
C LEU A 364 4.76 7.34 -5.81
N VAL A 365 4.13 8.48 -6.12
CA VAL A 365 4.57 9.38 -7.21
C VAL A 365 5.67 10.28 -6.67
N ASN A 366 6.88 10.13 -7.20
CA ASN A 366 8.04 10.93 -6.81
C ASN A 366 8.07 12.25 -7.58
N LYS A 367 7.85 12.19 -8.89
CA LYS A 367 7.99 13.34 -9.78
C LYS A 367 7.16 13.18 -11.04
N ILE A 368 6.56 14.27 -11.49
CA ILE A 368 5.86 14.36 -12.76
C ILE A 368 6.66 15.28 -13.68
N THR A 369 6.91 14.81 -14.90
CA THR A 369 7.61 15.61 -15.93
C THR A 369 6.77 15.69 -17.19
N ASP A 370 6.89 16.77 -17.93
CA ASP A 370 6.25 16.87 -19.23
C ASP A 370 6.95 15.95 -20.27
N ALA A 371 6.47 15.95 -21.50
CA ALA A 371 7.06 15.15 -22.58
C ALA A 371 8.49 15.59 -22.99
N LYS A 372 8.94 16.80 -22.60
CA LYS A 372 10.30 17.31 -22.84
C LYS A 372 11.24 17.04 -21.65
N GLY A 373 10.70 16.62 -20.51
CA GLY A 373 11.44 16.30 -19.28
C GLY A 373 11.47 17.45 -18.26
N ASP A 374 10.73 18.53 -18.50
CA ASP A 374 10.60 19.64 -17.56
C ASP A 374 9.71 19.19 -16.37
N THR A 375 10.12 19.53 -15.14
CA THR A 375 9.33 19.21 -13.93
C THR A 375 8.00 19.95 -13.96
N VAL A 376 6.90 19.20 -13.79
CA VAL A 376 5.55 19.73 -13.60
C VAL A 376 5.19 19.73 -12.12
N ASP A 377 5.52 18.63 -11.42
CA ASP A 377 5.25 18.44 -10.01
C ASP A 377 6.31 17.51 -9.39
N GLU A 378 6.57 17.64 -8.09
CA GLU A 378 7.56 16.85 -7.35
C GLU A 378 7.08 16.66 -5.92
N ALA A 379 7.26 15.46 -5.37
CA ALA A 379 6.71 15.10 -4.08
C ALA A 379 7.32 15.92 -2.93
N GLU A 380 6.45 16.38 -2.03
CA GLU A 380 6.84 16.93 -0.73
C GLU A 380 6.85 15.81 0.32
N HIS A 381 7.77 15.90 1.29
CA HIS A 381 7.93 14.89 2.34
C HIS A 381 7.33 15.40 3.65
N ASP A 382 6.05 15.12 3.86
CA ASP A 382 5.31 15.58 5.03
C ASP A 382 5.32 14.56 6.17
N GLU A 383 5.48 15.05 7.39
CA GLU A 383 5.20 14.27 8.60
C GLU A 383 3.67 14.10 8.72
N LEU A 384 3.21 12.86 8.87
CA LEU A 384 1.79 12.55 9.11
C LEU A 384 1.45 12.76 10.59
N THR A 385 2.25 12.15 11.47
CA THR A 385 2.09 12.18 12.93
C THR A 385 3.41 11.92 13.65
N GLU A 386 3.46 12.27 14.93
CA GLU A 386 4.47 11.78 15.87
C GLU A 386 3.86 10.64 16.72
N ALA A 387 4.34 9.41 16.50
CA ALA A 387 3.80 8.22 17.13
C ALA A 387 4.24 8.05 18.58
N VAL A 388 5.53 8.29 18.84
CA VAL A 388 6.18 8.16 20.14
C VAL A 388 7.31 9.17 20.23
N SER A 389 7.78 9.45 21.45
CA SER A 389 9.02 10.21 21.63
C SER A 389 10.23 9.50 21.01
N SER A 390 11.25 10.27 20.63
CA SER A 390 12.54 9.74 20.15
C SER A 390 13.22 8.80 21.15
N GLU A 391 13.06 9.04 22.46
CA GLU A 391 13.55 8.16 23.53
C GLU A 391 12.83 6.81 23.49
N THR A 392 11.50 6.79 23.39
CA THR A 392 10.73 5.56 23.26
C THR A 392 11.04 4.83 21.95
N ALA A 393 11.21 5.55 20.83
CA ALA A 393 11.64 4.95 19.57
C ALA A 393 13.01 4.27 19.70
N ALA A 394 13.97 4.87 20.42
CA ALA A 394 15.27 4.25 20.71
C ALA A 394 15.14 2.98 21.57
N LYS A 395 14.32 3.01 22.63
CA LYS A 395 14.03 1.83 23.47
C LYS A 395 13.38 0.69 22.66
N LEU A 396 12.40 1.01 21.82
CA LEU A 396 11.74 0.03 20.93
C LEU A 396 12.72 -0.55 19.91
N ARG A 397 13.58 0.29 19.33
CA ARG A 397 14.63 -0.14 18.40
C ARG A 397 15.59 -1.13 19.05
N GLU A 398 16.08 -0.86 20.27
CA GLU A 398 16.92 -1.82 21.03
C GLU A 398 16.20 -3.16 21.19
N MET A 399 14.93 -3.12 21.61
CA MET A 399 14.14 -4.34 21.82
C MET A 399 13.92 -5.12 20.51
N MET A 400 13.61 -4.43 19.41
CA MET A 400 13.41 -5.02 18.08
C MET A 400 14.71 -5.58 17.48
N VAL A 401 15.86 -4.99 17.78
CA VAL A 401 17.17 -5.57 17.45
C VAL A 401 17.38 -6.88 18.21
N SER A 402 17.06 -6.94 19.51
CA SER A 402 17.20 -8.18 20.29
C SER A 402 16.33 -9.31 19.74
N VAL A 403 15.12 -9.01 19.25
CA VAL A 403 14.25 -10.00 18.60
C VAL A 403 14.94 -10.67 17.39
N VAL A 404 15.72 -9.92 16.62
CA VAL A 404 16.44 -10.45 15.45
C VAL A 404 17.74 -11.15 15.86
N GLN A 405 18.45 -10.64 16.86
CA GLN A 405 19.74 -11.22 17.27
C GLN A 405 19.56 -12.50 18.11
N ASN A 406 18.63 -12.48 19.06
CA ASN A 406 18.50 -13.48 20.12
C ASN A 406 17.14 -14.18 20.12
N GLY A 407 16.18 -13.67 19.35
CA GLY A 407 14.78 -14.07 19.42
C GLY A 407 14.24 -14.80 18.20
N THR A 408 12.94 -14.63 17.98
CA THR A 408 12.16 -15.35 16.96
C THR A 408 12.46 -14.95 15.51
N ALA A 409 13.26 -13.91 15.27
CA ALA A 409 13.54 -13.34 13.95
C ALA A 409 14.98 -13.54 13.46
N ASN A 410 15.71 -14.52 13.99
CA ASN A 410 17.11 -14.79 13.63
C ASN A 410 17.38 -14.95 12.12
N LEU A 411 16.43 -15.47 11.36
CA LEU A 411 16.55 -15.62 9.91
C LEU A 411 16.48 -14.28 9.13
N ALA A 412 16.14 -13.17 9.79
CA ALA A 412 16.18 -11.83 9.22
C ALA A 412 17.58 -11.20 9.20
N GLN A 413 18.57 -11.82 9.85
CA GLN A 413 19.90 -11.22 10.00
C GLN A 413 20.61 -11.03 8.65
N VAL A 414 21.12 -9.81 8.46
CA VAL A 414 21.95 -9.42 7.30
C VAL A 414 23.39 -9.24 7.77
N PRO A 415 24.38 -9.91 7.16
CA PRO A 415 25.78 -9.79 7.57
C PRO A 415 26.28 -8.34 7.57
N GLY A 416 26.83 -7.91 8.71
CA GLY A 416 27.39 -6.55 8.87
C GLY A 416 26.36 -5.44 8.91
N VAL A 417 25.07 -5.75 9.13
CA VAL A 417 23.98 -4.77 9.28
C VAL A 417 23.19 -5.12 10.54
N GLN A 418 22.95 -4.13 11.39
CA GLN A 418 22.03 -4.29 12.51
C GLN A 418 20.59 -4.22 11.99
N VAL A 419 19.85 -5.30 12.11
CA VAL A 419 18.44 -5.37 11.67
C VAL A 419 17.55 -5.34 12.90
N ALA A 420 16.55 -4.46 12.90
CA ALA A 420 15.48 -4.44 13.90
C ALA A 420 14.23 -5.07 13.29
N GLY A 421 13.49 -5.88 14.04
CA GLY A 421 12.25 -6.43 13.53
C GLY A 421 11.39 -7.16 14.55
N LYS A 422 10.19 -7.55 14.11
CA LYS A 422 9.27 -8.34 14.92
C LYS A 422 8.49 -9.31 14.04
N THR A 423 8.49 -10.58 14.43
CA THR A 423 7.61 -11.59 13.82
C THR A 423 6.20 -11.51 14.37
N GLY A 424 5.24 -11.82 13.53
CA GLY A 424 3.85 -12.06 13.90
C GLY A 424 3.39 -13.42 13.37
N THR A 425 2.59 -14.09 14.18
CA THR A 425 1.76 -15.20 13.76
C THR A 425 0.35 -14.85 14.21
N ALA A 426 -0.55 -14.66 13.26
CA ALA A 426 -1.93 -14.31 13.56
C ALA A 426 -2.83 -15.51 13.26
N GLU A 427 -3.51 -16.00 14.30
CA GLU A 427 -4.43 -17.12 14.16
C GLU A 427 -5.60 -16.72 13.27
N THR A 428 -6.00 -17.65 12.41
CA THR A 428 -7.21 -17.53 11.60
C THR A 428 -8.32 -18.37 12.21
N THR A 429 -9.32 -18.76 11.43
CA THR A 429 -10.34 -19.72 11.87
C THR A 429 -9.73 -21.05 12.30
N ASP A 430 -10.37 -21.73 13.27
CA ASP A 430 -9.92 -23.01 13.80
C ASP A 430 -9.64 -24.03 12.68
N GLY A 431 -8.46 -24.65 12.75
CA GLY A 431 -8.00 -25.65 11.79
C GLY A 431 -7.37 -25.08 10.50
N GLN A 432 -7.33 -23.76 10.33
CA GLN A 432 -6.57 -23.12 9.25
C GLN A 432 -5.17 -22.69 9.72
N PRO A 433 -4.14 -22.78 8.85
CA PRO A 433 -2.82 -22.26 9.17
C PRO A 433 -2.90 -20.77 9.53
N PRO A 434 -2.02 -20.24 10.38
CA PRO A 434 -2.02 -18.82 10.69
C PRO A 434 -1.45 -17.99 9.54
N HIS A 435 -1.70 -16.68 9.58
CA HIS A 435 -0.97 -15.69 8.79
C HIS A 435 0.43 -15.46 9.38
N ALA A 436 1.44 -15.38 8.52
CA ALA A 436 2.81 -15.13 8.91
C ALA A 436 3.18 -13.67 8.58
N TRP A 437 3.50 -12.90 9.62
CA TRP A 437 3.89 -11.50 9.54
C TRP A 437 5.36 -11.30 9.90
N PHE A 438 5.97 -10.29 9.31
CA PHE A 438 7.21 -9.72 9.79
C PHE A 438 7.25 -8.23 9.47
N ILE A 439 7.56 -7.40 10.47
CA ILE A 439 7.90 -5.99 10.27
C ILE A 439 9.37 -5.78 10.62
N SER A 440 10.05 -4.90 9.89
CA SER A 440 11.48 -4.68 10.08
C SER A 440 11.93 -3.35 9.54
N PHE A 441 13.07 -2.87 10.04
CA PHE A 441 13.83 -1.79 9.42
C PHE A 441 15.33 -2.04 9.59
N ALA A 442 16.11 -1.50 8.64
CA ALA A 442 17.55 -1.60 8.67
C ALA A 442 18.26 -0.49 7.86
N PRO A 443 19.54 -0.21 8.16
CA PRO A 443 20.24 -0.52 9.41
C PRO A 443 19.50 0.09 10.62
N ALA A 444 19.60 -0.48 11.81
CA ALA A 444 18.83 0.01 12.95
C ALA A 444 19.30 1.42 13.40
N ASP A 445 20.60 1.68 13.28
CA ASP A 445 21.27 2.93 13.66
C ASP A 445 21.09 4.08 12.66
N ASP A 446 21.04 3.80 11.35
CA ASP A 446 20.70 4.78 10.31
C ASP A 446 19.74 4.17 9.28
N PRO A 447 18.45 4.04 9.61
CA PRO A 447 17.49 3.31 8.79
C PRO A 447 17.34 3.87 7.38
N LYS A 448 17.46 3.00 6.38
CA LYS A 448 17.26 3.30 4.95
C LYS A 448 16.01 2.65 4.37
N VAL A 449 15.52 1.61 5.05
CA VAL A 449 14.31 0.89 4.65
C VAL A 449 13.59 0.40 5.89
N ALA A 450 12.28 0.60 5.93
CA ALA A 450 11.35 -0.11 6.80
C ALA A 450 10.37 -0.89 5.93
N LEU A 451 9.90 -2.04 6.39
CA LEU A 451 9.03 -2.91 5.61
C LEU A 451 8.07 -3.70 6.48
N ALA A 452 7.03 -4.20 5.83
CA ALA A 452 6.15 -5.22 6.35
C ALA A 452 5.90 -6.31 5.30
N VAL A 453 5.92 -7.56 5.74
CA VAL A 453 5.63 -8.75 4.93
C VAL A 453 4.49 -9.51 5.58
N ILE A 454 3.48 -9.84 4.79
CA ILE A 454 2.43 -10.79 5.14
C ILE A 454 2.46 -11.97 4.18
N VAL A 455 2.39 -13.17 4.73
CA VAL A 455 2.17 -14.39 3.98
C VAL A 455 0.88 -15.03 4.48
N GLU A 456 -0.10 -15.12 3.58
CA GLU A 456 -1.43 -15.60 3.92
C GLU A 456 -1.42 -17.09 4.26
N SER A 457 -2.43 -17.48 5.04
CA SER A 457 -2.65 -18.85 5.44
C SER A 457 -3.04 -19.74 4.26
N GLY A 458 -2.70 -21.03 4.35
CA GLY A 458 -3.19 -22.04 3.41
C GLY A 458 -2.68 -21.90 1.96
N ALA A 459 -1.66 -21.08 1.71
CA ALA A 459 -1.07 -20.98 0.40
C ALA A 459 -0.19 -22.22 0.12
N ALA A 460 -0.78 -23.15 -0.64
CA ALA A 460 -0.22 -24.36 -1.28
C ALA A 460 0.85 -25.17 -0.50
N ASN A 461 0.48 -26.40 -0.11
CA ASN A 461 1.38 -27.55 0.16
C ASN A 461 2.61 -27.33 1.07
N VAL A 462 2.49 -26.55 2.14
CA VAL A 462 3.49 -26.54 3.22
C VAL A 462 2.76 -26.68 4.54
N GLY A 463 3.20 -27.63 5.38
CA GLY A 463 2.51 -28.08 6.60
C GLY A 463 2.27 -26.99 7.65
N ALA A 464 1.74 -27.40 8.81
CA ALA A 464 1.27 -26.58 9.92
C ALA A 464 2.30 -25.62 10.60
N GLU A 465 3.47 -25.40 10.01
CA GLU A 465 4.61 -24.65 10.59
C GLU A 465 4.86 -23.27 9.95
N ALA A 466 3.82 -22.62 9.42
CA ALA A 466 3.94 -21.25 8.90
C ALA A 466 4.07 -20.22 10.05
N THR A 467 5.28 -20.02 10.55
CA THR A 467 5.60 -18.93 11.49
C THR A 467 6.17 -17.71 10.75
N GLY A 468 5.94 -16.51 11.28
CA GLY A 468 6.52 -15.27 10.75
C GLY A 468 8.06 -15.34 10.62
N GLY A 469 8.73 -15.99 11.57
CA GLY A 469 10.18 -16.14 11.57
C GLY A 469 10.74 -17.04 10.46
N HIS A 470 10.05 -18.14 10.13
CA HIS A 470 10.54 -19.07 9.10
C HIS A 470 10.08 -18.69 7.69
N THR A 471 8.95 -17.99 7.56
CA THR A 471 8.38 -17.68 6.24
C THR A 471 8.57 -16.21 5.85
N ALA A 472 8.18 -15.26 6.70
CA ALA A 472 8.16 -13.84 6.35
C ALA A 472 9.53 -13.15 6.53
N ALA A 473 10.30 -13.55 7.55
CA ALA A 473 11.60 -12.95 7.83
C ALA A 473 12.66 -13.16 6.72
N PRO A 474 12.79 -14.34 6.08
CA PRO A 474 13.71 -14.51 4.95
C PRO A 474 13.31 -13.66 3.72
N ILE A 475 12.02 -13.46 3.50
CA ILE A 475 11.51 -12.61 2.41
C ILE A 475 11.92 -11.16 2.66
N ALA A 476 11.73 -10.67 3.89
CA ALA A 476 12.19 -9.35 4.29
C ALA A 476 13.71 -9.19 4.13
N LYS A 477 14.48 -10.18 4.58
CA LYS A 477 15.95 -10.18 4.45
C LYS A 477 16.40 -9.91 3.02
N ALA A 478 15.80 -10.57 2.03
CA ALA A 478 16.14 -10.36 0.62
C ALA A 478 15.92 -8.90 0.17
N VAL A 479 14.88 -8.24 0.68
CA VAL A 479 14.61 -6.82 0.38
C VAL A 479 15.60 -5.90 1.09
N LEU A 480 15.93 -6.20 2.36
CA LEU A 480 16.95 -5.46 3.11
C LEU A 480 18.30 -5.53 2.40
N GLU A 481 18.74 -6.72 1.98
CA GLU A 481 19.98 -6.91 1.22
C GLU A 481 19.97 -6.13 -0.10
N ALA A 482 18.84 -6.15 -0.82
CA ALA A 482 18.71 -5.44 -2.09
C ALA A 482 18.78 -3.91 -1.97
N VAL A 483 18.15 -3.33 -0.94
CA VAL A 483 18.20 -1.88 -0.70
C VAL A 483 19.57 -1.45 -0.19
N LEU A 484 20.19 -2.25 0.69
CA LEU A 484 21.47 -1.94 1.32
C LEU A 484 22.69 -2.33 0.47
N ASN A 485 22.47 -2.95 -0.70
CA ASN A 485 23.50 -3.48 -1.59
C ASN A 485 24.49 -4.40 -0.85
N LYS A 486 23.96 -5.40 -0.13
CA LYS A 486 24.74 -6.39 0.62
C LYS A 486 24.79 -7.76 -0.04
#